data_AF-A0A0M4H803-F1
#
_entry.id   AF-A0A0M4H803-F1
#
_cell.length_a   1.000
_cell.length_b   1.000
_cell.length_c   1.000
_cell.angle_alpha   90.00
_cell.angle_beta   90.00
_cell.angle_gamma   90.00
#
_symmetry.space_group_name_H-M   'P 1'
#
loop_
_entity.id
_entity.type
_entity.pdbx_description
1 polymer ?
#
loop_
_entity_poly.entity_id
_entity_poly.type
_entity_poly.pdbx_seq_one_letter_code
_entity_poly.pdbx_strand_id
1 'polypeptide(L)'
;MTADIRRRSILAAALAVPVTAALAACTRQEPAPRATLGADGQPAASGSPAVSAVEPATLSVSGGQTVTLTGAGLSGATAVMFAGTAGTDVKVAGDGSVTVVAPRSTDYEDRSADIQVMAGDAPLTTATAAYAAQTPVDKQLQYALAHWDSYNLQEYGNFNPSGGDCVNFVSQTLIQRGWEMTTEWHNRGGGSDWTYAWIHVPTFDKWLTANASTLGITRLELADRDKLKVGDIVIFDWNRNSSPDHTQIVSAIEPKAGGNVVKMVGHNLDNDYRDLDATITTEHPGAEVHFWSVS
;
A
#
# COMPACT_ATOMS: atom_id res chain seq x y z
N MET A 1 -24.76 -25.16 40.97
CA MET A 1 -24.93 -24.26 42.12
C MET A 1 -25.53 -22.96 41.61
N THR A 2 -26.75 -22.71 42.07
CA THR A 2 -27.65 -21.60 41.75
C THR A 2 -27.34 -20.34 42.56
N ALA A 3 -27.92 -19.22 42.08
CA ALA A 3 -28.10 -17.90 42.70
C ALA A 3 -27.05 -16.84 42.30
N ASP A 4 -27.38 -15.56 42.06
CA ASP A 4 -28.62 -14.86 42.39
C ASP A 4 -28.79 -13.60 41.51
N ILE A 5 -30.05 -13.28 41.20
CA ILE A 5 -30.49 -12.08 40.48
C ILE A 5 -30.69 -10.98 41.52
N ARG A 6 -30.16 -9.77 41.30
CA ARG A 6 -30.67 -8.56 41.97
C ARG A 6 -30.96 -7.44 40.98
N ARG A 7 -32.25 -7.30 40.68
CA ARG A 7 -32.89 -6.05 40.21
C ARG A 7 -32.68 -4.96 41.26
N ARG A 8 -32.35 -3.75 40.80
CA ARG A 8 -32.58 -2.50 41.55
C ARG A 8 -33.22 -1.47 40.63
N SER A 9 -34.49 -1.20 40.88
CA SER A 9 -35.27 -0.09 40.33
C SER A 9 -35.42 0.93 41.45
N ILE A 10 -34.97 2.19 41.29
CA ILE A 10 -35.33 3.30 42.18
C ILE A 10 -35.43 4.62 41.41
N LEU A 11 -36.69 5.11 41.37
CA LEU A 11 -37.23 6.46 41.45
C LEU A 11 -36.71 7.62 40.58
N ALA A 12 -37.64 8.13 39.77
CA ALA A 12 -37.68 9.51 39.29
C ALA A 12 -38.03 10.47 40.45
N ALA A 13 -37.30 11.58 40.54
CA ALA A 13 -37.66 12.73 41.37
C ALA A 13 -37.68 13.98 40.49
N ALA A 14 -38.88 14.55 40.31
CA ALA A 14 -39.09 15.86 39.72
C ALA A 14 -38.69 16.94 40.74
N LEU A 15 -37.83 17.88 40.36
CA LEU A 15 -37.62 19.12 41.08
C LEU A 15 -38.03 20.30 40.21
N ALA A 16 -39.01 21.05 40.70
CA ALA A 16 -39.39 22.37 40.22
C ALA A 16 -38.33 23.40 40.67
N VAL A 17 -37.95 24.31 39.78
CA VAL A 17 -37.08 25.45 40.09
C VAL A 17 -37.90 26.74 39.92
N PRO A 18 -37.84 27.68 40.88
CA PRO A 18 -38.65 28.89 40.87
C PRO A 18 -38.12 29.91 39.86
N VAL A 19 -39.06 30.68 39.29
CA VAL A 19 -38.79 31.87 38.47
C VAL A 19 -38.42 33.02 39.41
N THR A 20 -37.16 33.43 39.39
CA THR A 20 -36.71 34.72 39.96
C THR A 20 -36.48 35.71 38.83
N ALA A 21 -37.30 36.77 38.81
CA ALA A 21 -37.10 37.93 37.96
C ALA A 21 -35.92 38.76 38.48
N ALA A 22 -34.88 38.92 37.66
CA ALA A 22 -33.80 39.88 37.88
C ALA A 22 -33.92 41.01 36.86
N LEU A 23 -34.19 42.22 37.36
CA LEU A 23 -34.04 43.48 36.63
C LEU A 23 -32.54 43.75 36.46
N ALA A 24 -32.05 43.82 35.22
CA ALA A 24 -30.70 44.28 34.91
C ALA A 24 -30.70 45.15 33.65
N ALA A 25 -29.90 46.21 33.73
CA ALA A 25 -29.91 47.43 32.94
C ALA A 25 -29.65 47.25 31.44
N CYS A 26 -30.31 48.07 30.63
CA CYS A 26 -30.01 48.26 29.21
C CYS A 26 -28.66 48.98 29.03
N THR A 27 -27.60 48.25 28.70
CA THR A 27 -26.41 48.84 28.05
C THR A 27 -26.60 48.75 26.54
N ARG A 28 -26.55 49.89 25.85
CA ARG A 28 -26.58 49.96 24.37
C ARG A 28 -25.32 49.28 23.83
N GLN A 29 -25.50 48.15 23.13
CA GLN A 29 -24.48 47.52 22.32
C GLN A 29 -24.30 48.37 21.04
N GLU A 30 -23.08 48.85 20.76
CA GLU A 30 -22.76 49.44 19.47
C GLU A 30 -22.98 48.41 18.34
N PRO A 31 -23.54 48.82 17.19
CA PRO A 31 -23.76 47.91 16.09
C PRO A 31 -22.41 47.47 15.51
N ALA A 32 -22.25 46.15 15.32
CA ALA A 32 -21.10 45.55 14.64
C ALA A 32 -20.87 46.18 13.25
N PRO A 33 -19.60 46.25 12.77
CA PRO A 33 -19.31 46.84 11.48
C PRO A 33 -20.05 46.09 10.36
N ARG A 34 -20.80 46.88 9.59
CA ARG A 34 -21.62 46.44 8.46
C ARG A 34 -20.72 45.87 7.37
N ALA A 35 -21.01 44.66 6.92
CA ALA A 35 -20.38 44.07 5.75
C ALA A 35 -20.52 45.01 4.54
N THR A 36 -19.40 45.36 3.91
CA THR A 36 -19.35 46.12 2.66
C THR A 36 -19.81 45.23 1.51
N LEU A 37 -20.92 45.61 0.88
CA LEU A 37 -21.44 44.99 -0.35
C LEU A 37 -20.55 45.39 -1.53
N GLY A 38 -20.07 44.40 -2.30
CA GLY A 38 -19.53 44.64 -3.64
C GLY A 38 -20.65 45.04 -4.62
N ALA A 39 -20.27 45.69 -5.72
CA ALA A 39 -21.18 46.42 -6.62
C ALA A 39 -22.25 45.59 -7.37
N ASP A 40 -22.32 44.27 -7.19
CA ASP A 40 -23.38 43.41 -7.75
C ASP A 40 -24.15 42.59 -6.70
N GLY A 41 -23.99 42.87 -5.40
CA GLY A 41 -25.01 42.55 -4.38
C GLY A 41 -25.42 41.09 -4.19
N GLN A 42 -24.70 40.10 -4.72
CA GLN A 42 -24.98 38.68 -4.50
C GLN A 42 -23.85 38.04 -3.69
N PRO A 43 -24.13 37.45 -2.51
CA PRO A 43 -23.22 36.47 -1.94
C PRO A 43 -22.98 35.43 -3.03
N ALA A 44 -21.72 35.14 -3.37
CA ALA A 44 -21.42 33.98 -4.20
C ALA A 44 -22.10 32.78 -3.52
N ALA A 45 -23.06 32.17 -4.19
CA ALA A 45 -23.70 30.99 -3.67
C ALA A 45 -22.61 29.93 -3.53
N SER A 46 -22.18 29.65 -2.30
CA SER A 46 -21.31 28.53 -2.00
C SER A 46 -22.12 27.28 -2.31
N GLY A 47 -21.99 26.76 -3.54
CA GLY A 47 -22.52 25.45 -3.88
C GLY A 47 -21.96 24.40 -2.92
N SER A 48 -22.70 23.31 -2.71
CA SER A 48 -22.19 22.18 -1.92
C SER A 48 -20.80 21.77 -2.44
N PRO A 49 -19.85 21.45 -1.54
CA PRO A 49 -18.53 20.99 -1.96
C PRO A 49 -18.64 19.85 -2.96
N ALA A 50 -17.87 19.93 -4.04
CA ALA A 50 -17.92 18.98 -5.13
C ALA A 50 -16.56 18.87 -5.82
N VAL A 51 -16.13 17.65 -6.09
CA VAL A 51 -15.02 17.38 -7.02
C VAL A 51 -15.58 17.26 -8.42
N SER A 52 -15.07 18.06 -9.35
CA SER A 52 -15.45 18.06 -10.76
C SER A 52 -14.46 17.29 -11.64
N ALA A 53 -13.22 17.10 -11.21
CA ALA A 53 -12.22 16.30 -11.92
C ALA A 53 -11.18 15.68 -10.98
N VAL A 54 -10.67 14.50 -11.38
CA VAL A 54 -9.61 13.75 -10.72
C VAL A 54 -8.53 13.45 -11.76
N GLU A 55 -7.30 13.89 -11.53
CA GLU A 55 -6.19 13.67 -12.47
C GLU A 55 -4.93 13.19 -11.73
N PRO A 56 -4.35 12.02 -12.10
CA PRO A 56 -4.86 11.07 -13.10
C PRO A 56 -6.12 10.33 -12.61
N ALA A 57 -7.04 10.03 -13.54
CA ALA A 57 -8.25 9.24 -13.24
C ALA A 57 -7.99 7.73 -13.11
N THR A 58 -6.83 7.25 -13.58
CA THR A 58 -6.36 5.88 -13.40
C THR A 58 -5.04 5.89 -12.64
N LEU A 59 -5.01 5.19 -11.51
CA LEU A 59 -3.90 5.09 -10.59
C LEU A 59 -3.21 3.73 -10.77
N SER A 60 -1.89 3.71 -10.64
CA SER A 60 -1.11 2.48 -10.50
C SER A 60 -1.53 1.78 -9.21
N VAL A 61 -1.70 0.47 -9.27
CA VAL A 61 -1.95 -0.37 -8.09
C VAL A 61 -0.85 -0.27 -7.03
N SER A 62 0.37 0.09 -7.42
CA SER A 62 1.46 0.38 -6.46
C SER A 62 1.31 1.73 -5.74
N GLY A 63 0.42 2.62 -6.18
CA GLY A 63 0.22 3.94 -5.61
C GLY A 63 1.40 4.89 -5.85
N GLY A 64 1.54 5.90 -4.98
CA GLY A 64 2.64 6.88 -5.02
C GLY A 64 2.44 8.02 -6.03
N GLN A 65 1.44 7.94 -6.90
CA GLN A 65 1.08 9.03 -7.81
C GLN A 65 0.44 10.19 -7.04
N THR A 66 0.85 11.42 -7.38
CA THR A 66 0.14 12.62 -6.94
C THR A 66 -1.13 12.78 -7.77
N VAL A 67 -2.27 12.78 -7.09
CA VAL A 67 -3.60 13.02 -7.62
C VAL A 67 -3.99 14.46 -7.34
N THR A 68 -4.45 15.16 -8.37
CA THR A 68 -5.04 16.49 -8.27
C THR A 68 -6.56 16.36 -8.36
N LEU A 69 -7.24 16.79 -7.30
CA LEU A 69 -8.68 16.94 -7.24
C LEU A 69 -9.01 18.40 -7.57
N THR A 70 -9.82 18.64 -8.60
CA THR A 70 -10.32 19.97 -8.96
C THR A 70 -11.81 20.04 -8.62
N GLY A 71 -12.27 21.17 -8.08
CA GLY A 71 -13.63 21.29 -7.61
C GLY A 71 -14.00 22.67 -7.07
N ALA A 72 -14.93 22.68 -6.12
CA ALA A 72 -15.34 23.84 -5.32
C ALA A 72 -15.63 23.41 -3.88
N GLY A 73 -15.51 24.31 -2.91
CA GLY A 73 -15.75 24.02 -1.50
C GLY A 73 -14.69 23.12 -0.85
N LEU A 74 -13.47 23.03 -1.42
CA LEU A 74 -12.43 22.11 -0.97
C LEU A 74 -11.47 22.73 0.06
N SER A 75 -11.63 24.01 0.39
CA SER A 75 -10.74 24.74 1.31
C SER A 75 -10.66 24.14 2.72
N GLY A 76 -11.70 23.41 3.15
CA GLY A 76 -11.75 22.72 4.43
C GLY A 76 -11.14 21.31 4.44
N ALA A 77 -10.58 20.83 3.33
CA ALA A 77 -10.05 19.47 3.25
C ALA A 77 -8.85 19.27 4.19
N THR A 78 -8.90 18.22 5.01
CA THR A 78 -7.82 17.83 5.93
C THR A 78 -7.26 16.45 5.64
N ALA A 79 -8.04 15.59 4.96
CA ALA A 79 -7.60 14.27 4.54
C ALA A 79 -8.32 13.84 3.25
N VAL A 80 -7.70 12.92 2.51
CA VAL A 80 -8.33 12.27 1.35
C VAL A 80 -8.12 10.77 1.46
N MET A 81 -9.21 10.00 1.45
CA MET A 81 -9.19 8.54 1.49
C MET A 81 -9.40 7.97 0.09
N PHE A 82 -8.78 6.84 -0.21
CA PHE A 82 -8.93 6.05 -1.44
C PHE A 82 -9.35 4.64 -1.05
N ALA A 83 -10.60 4.26 -1.34
CA ALA A 83 -11.17 2.97 -0.94
C ALA A 83 -10.98 2.63 0.55
N GLY A 84 -11.01 3.65 1.42
CA GLY A 84 -10.81 3.51 2.87
C GLY A 84 -9.36 3.65 3.36
N THR A 85 -8.37 3.68 2.47
CA THR A 85 -6.96 3.90 2.82
C THR A 85 -6.59 5.37 2.70
N ALA A 86 -5.90 5.92 3.71
CA ALA A 86 -5.49 7.32 3.69
C ALA A 86 -4.42 7.59 2.63
N GLY A 87 -4.64 8.62 1.81
CA GLY A 87 -3.57 9.25 1.04
C GLY A 87 -2.65 10.09 1.92
N THR A 88 -1.46 10.38 1.39
CA THR A 88 -0.42 11.16 2.09
C THR A 88 -0.13 12.48 1.37
N ASP A 89 0.60 13.40 2.02
CA ASP A 89 1.00 14.69 1.41
C ASP A 89 -0.20 15.50 0.87
N VAL A 90 -1.29 15.52 1.63
CA VAL A 90 -2.48 16.32 1.31
C VAL A 90 -2.13 17.81 1.37
N LYS A 91 -2.31 18.52 0.25
CA LYS A 91 -2.08 19.96 0.13
C LYS A 91 -3.33 20.61 -0.46
N VAL A 92 -3.85 21.61 0.25
CA VAL A 92 -5.02 22.39 -0.18
C VAL A 92 -4.54 23.67 -0.84
N ALA A 93 -4.93 23.88 -2.09
CA ALA A 93 -4.58 25.05 -2.89
C ALA A 93 -5.83 25.92 -3.12
N GLY A 94 -6.33 26.52 -2.03
CA GLY A 94 -7.56 27.30 -2.03
C GLY A 94 -8.81 26.45 -2.14
N ASP A 95 -9.92 27.06 -2.56
CA ASP A 95 -11.23 26.39 -2.53
C ASP A 95 -11.47 25.41 -3.69
N GLY A 96 -10.64 25.48 -4.74
CA GLY A 96 -10.86 24.76 -5.99
C GLY A 96 -9.92 23.58 -6.26
N SER A 97 -8.92 23.34 -5.41
CA SER A 97 -7.92 22.30 -5.69
C SER A 97 -7.31 21.69 -4.43
N VAL A 98 -7.17 20.36 -4.45
CA VAL A 98 -6.44 19.57 -3.45
C VAL A 98 -5.52 18.60 -4.17
N THR A 99 -4.25 18.54 -3.80
CA THR A 99 -3.35 17.47 -4.24
C THR A 99 -3.10 16.48 -3.12
N VAL A 100 -2.99 15.20 -3.45
CA VAL A 100 -2.73 14.12 -2.50
C VAL A 100 -1.93 13.02 -3.19
N VAL A 101 -1.02 12.37 -2.49
CA VAL A 101 -0.36 11.14 -2.96
C VAL A 101 -1.26 9.95 -2.65
N ALA A 102 -1.68 9.24 -3.70
CA ALA A 102 -2.55 8.08 -3.57
C ALA A 102 -1.80 6.89 -2.93
N PRO A 103 -2.43 6.14 -2.01
CA PRO A 103 -1.85 4.90 -1.50
C PRO A 103 -1.88 3.81 -2.57
N ARG A 104 -1.21 2.67 -2.31
CA ARG A 104 -1.37 1.45 -3.11
C ARG A 104 -2.79 0.88 -2.95
N SER A 105 -3.26 0.13 -3.93
CA SER A 105 -4.47 -0.69 -3.72
C SER A 105 -4.15 -1.85 -2.78
N THR A 106 -5.20 -2.34 -2.09
CA THR A 106 -5.11 -3.60 -1.35
C THR A 106 -4.64 -4.71 -2.28
N ASP A 107 -3.60 -5.43 -1.86
CA ASP A 107 -3.00 -6.57 -2.56
C ASP A 107 -2.69 -6.34 -4.05
N TYR A 108 -2.43 -5.08 -4.42
CA TYR A 108 -2.14 -4.65 -5.79
C TYR A 108 -3.28 -4.92 -6.79
N GLU A 109 -4.51 -5.11 -6.33
CA GLU A 109 -5.66 -5.44 -7.19
C GLU A 109 -6.11 -4.26 -8.05
N ASP A 110 -6.55 -4.56 -9.27
CA ASP A 110 -7.35 -3.66 -10.11
C ASP A 110 -8.74 -3.46 -9.48
N ARG A 111 -9.11 -2.20 -9.18
CA ARG A 111 -10.38 -1.91 -8.48
C ARG A 111 -10.84 -0.46 -8.60
N SER A 112 -12.09 -0.18 -8.27
CA SER A 112 -12.55 1.19 -8.02
C SER A 112 -11.80 1.80 -6.82
N ALA A 113 -11.39 3.04 -6.97
CA ALA A 113 -10.88 3.89 -5.90
C ALA A 113 -11.96 4.92 -5.56
N ASP A 114 -12.81 4.58 -4.60
CA ASP A 114 -13.80 5.51 -4.06
C ASP A 114 -13.05 6.58 -3.24
N ILE A 115 -13.05 7.81 -3.73
CA ILE A 115 -12.31 8.93 -3.13
C ILE A 115 -13.24 9.68 -2.18
N GLN A 116 -12.80 9.88 -0.94
CA GLN A 116 -13.51 10.69 0.04
C GLN A 116 -12.62 11.85 0.49
N VAL A 117 -13.07 13.09 0.25
CA VAL A 117 -12.41 14.29 0.78
C VAL A 117 -13.04 14.61 2.12
N MET A 118 -12.23 14.76 3.18
CA MET A 118 -12.68 14.90 4.56
C MET A 118 -12.32 16.27 5.13
N ALA A 119 -13.17 16.81 6.00
CA ALA A 119 -12.89 17.95 6.89
C ALA A 119 -13.01 17.47 8.35
N GLY A 120 -11.87 17.23 8.99
CA GLY A 120 -11.81 16.42 10.20
C GLY A 120 -12.40 15.04 9.93
N ASP A 121 -13.39 14.62 10.73
CA ASP A 121 -14.05 13.33 10.60
C ASP A 121 -15.29 13.36 9.68
N ALA A 122 -15.65 14.53 9.13
CA ALA A 122 -16.83 14.68 8.29
C ALA A 122 -16.46 14.64 6.79
N PRO A 123 -17.18 13.87 5.95
CA PRO A 123 -16.98 13.91 4.51
C PRO A 123 -17.45 15.26 3.93
N LEU A 124 -16.61 15.89 3.13
CA LEU A 124 -16.94 17.08 2.34
C LEU A 124 -17.62 16.70 1.02
N THR A 125 -16.99 15.80 0.27
CA THR A 125 -17.43 15.37 -1.07
C THR A 125 -16.75 14.05 -1.43
N THR A 126 -17.29 13.38 -2.45
CA THR A 126 -16.72 12.15 -3.01
C THR A 126 -16.33 12.33 -4.47
N ALA A 127 -15.44 11.46 -4.95
CA ALA A 127 -15.11 11.26 -6.35
C ALA A 127 -14.75 9.80 -6.58
N THR A 128 -14.40 9.44 -7.81
CA THR A 128 -13.96 8.08 -8.16
C THR A 128 -12.75 8.14 -9.08
N ALA A 129 -11.83 7.23 -8.86
CA ALA A 129 -10.77 6.86 -9.81
C ALA A 129 -10.75 5.32 -9.95
N ALA A 130 -9.86 4.80 -10.78
CA ALA A 130 -9.62 3.35 -10.89
C ALA A 130 -8.17 3.03 -10.58
N TYR A 131 -7.91 2.01 -9.78
CA TYR A 131 -6.62 1.35 -9.71
C TYR A 131 -6.51 0.33 -10.85
N ALA A 132 -5.39 0.38 -11.57
CA ALA A 132 -5.05 -0.59 -12.60
C ALA A 132 -3.53 -0.82 -12.64
N ALA A 133 -3.09 -1.99 -13.07
CA ALA A 133 -1.68 -2.21 -13.37
C ALA A 133 -1.21 -1.31 -14.51
N GLN A 134 -0.19 -0.49 -14.24
CA GLN A 134 0.40 0.45 -15.19
C GLN A 134 1.88 0.16 -15.46
N THR A 135 2.57 -0.44 -14.48
CA THR A 135 4.02 -0.68 -14.53
C THR A 135 4.36 -2.18 -14.56
N PRO A 136 5.60 -2.55 -14.95
CA PRO A 136 6.07 -3.93 -14.81
C PRO A 136 6.05 -4.43 -13.36
N VAL A 137 6.35 -3.56 -12.39
CA VAL A 137 6.27 -3.89 -10.96
C VAL A 137 4.83 -4.20 -10.56
N ASP A 138 3.85 -3.43 -11.05
CA ASP A 138 2.43 -3.70 -10.78
C ASP A 138 2.04 -5.13 -11.19
N LYS A 139 2.44 -5.55 -12.40
CA LYS A 139 2.16 -6.90 -12.91
C LYS A 139 2.87 -7.99 -12.11
N GLN A 140 4.12 -7.74 -11.71
CA GLN A 140 4.88 -8.65 -10.86
C GLN A 140 4.13 -8.90 -9.54
N LEU A 141 3.70 -7.83 -8.87
CA LEU A 141 3.10 -7.91 -7.55
C LEU A 141 1.65 -8.44 -7.60
N GLN A 142 0.88 -8.09 -8.62
CA GLN A 142 -0.42 -8.71 -8.87
C GLN A 142 -0.31 -10.23 -8.99
N TYR A 143 0.65 -10.71 -9.78
CA TYR A 143 0.87 -12.14 -9.90
C TYR A 143 1.33 -12.75 -8.59
N ALA A 144 2.31 -12.15 -7.94
CA ALA A 144 2.84 -12.68 -6.68
C ALA A 144 1.72 -12.83 -5.63
N LEU A 145 0.87 -11.81 -5.48
CA LEU A 145 -0.22 -11.79 -4.49
C LEU A 145 -1.42 -12.65 -4.90
N ALA A 146 -1.60 -12.95 -6.19
CA ALA A 146 -2.60 -13.90 -6.66
C ALA A 146 -2.15 -15.37 -6.54
N HIS A 147 -0.83 -15.63 -6.46
CA HIS A 147 -0.28 -16.97 -6.59
C HIS A 147 0.53 -17.48 -5.40
N TRP A 148 0.77 -16.68 -4.37
CA TRP A 148 1.59 -17.08 -3.21
C TRP A 148 1.04 -18.31 -2.45
N ASP A 149 -0.27 -18.51 -2.45
CA ASP A 149 -0.95 -19.70 -1.89
C ASP A 149 -1.75 -20.50 -2.93
N SER A 150 -1.80 -20.00 -4.18
CA SER A 150 -2.55 -20.58 -5.29
C SER A 150 -1.64 -20.83 -6.49
N TYR A 151 -0.95 -21.96 -6.44
CA TYR A 151 0.14 -22.31 -7.34
C TYR A 151 -0.29 -22.44 -8.81
N ASN A 152 0.48 -21.85 -9.73
CA ASN A 152 0.28 -21.99 -11.18
C ASN A 152 0.93 -23.29 -11.72
N LEU A 153 0.37 -24.43 -11.31
CA LEU A 153 0.92 -25.75 -11.60
C LEU A 153 0.84 -26.14 -13.08
N GLN A 154 -0.16 -25.63 -13.80
CA GLN A 154 -0.35 -25.98 -15.22
C GLN A 154 0.76 -25.39 -16.09
N GLU A 155 1.18 -24.16 -15.81
CA GLU A 155 2.15 -23.44 -16.63
C GLU A 155 3.59 -23.71 -16.18
N TYR A 156 3.83 -23.83 -14.86
CA TYR A 156 5.17 -23.88 -14.29
C TYR A 156 5.50 -25.16 -13.52
N GLY A 157 4.55 -26.09 -13.35
CA GLY A 157 4.78 -27.36 -12.66
C GLY A 157 4.93 -27.20 -11.14
N ASN A 158 5.21 -28.31 -10.45
CA ASN A 158 5.38 -28.37 -8.99
C ASN A 158 6.84 -28.72 -8.64
N PHE A 159 7.58 -27.77 -8.06
CA PHE A 159 8.97 -28.01 -7.63
C PHE A 159 9.12 -28.15 -6.11
N ASN A 160 8.03 -28.19 -5.34
CA ASN A 160 8.07 -28.44 -3.90
C ASN A 160 8.76 -29.77 -3.53
N PRO A 161 8.51 -30.91 -4.22
CA PRO A 161 9.18 -32.17 -3.90
C PRO A 161 10.71 -32.12 -4.03
N SER A 162 11.22 -31.20 -4.83
CA SER A 162 12.66 -30.99 -5.06
C SER A 162 13.24 -29.84 -4.24
N GLY A 163 12.41 -29.13 -3.46
CA GLY A 163 12.80 -27.92 -2.72
C GLY A 163 13.03 -26.68 -3.58
N GLY A 164 12.70 -26.74 -4.87
CA GLY A 164 13.05 -25.69 -5.84
C GLY A 164 11.97 -24.65 -6.09
N ASP A 165 10.86 -24.71 -5.34
CA ASP A 165 9.68 -23.92 -5.69
C ASP A 165 9.82 -22.43 -5.37
N CYS A 166 10.69 -22.06 -4.42
CA CYS A 166 11.01 -20.67 -4.12
C CYS A 166 11.54 -19.90 -5.34
N VAL A 167 12.51 -20.47 -6.06
CA VAL A 167 13.02 -19.86 -7.30
C VAL A 167 12.01 -20.02 -8.43
N ASN A 168 11.27 -21.13 -8.49
CA ASN A 168 10.23 -21.32 -9.49
C ASN A 168 9.19 -20.19 -9.41
N PHE A 169 8.71 -19.88 -8.20
CA PHE A 169 7.77 -18.79 -7.94
C PHE A 169 8.38 -17.43 -8.27
N VAL A 170 9.56 -17.11 -7.71
CA VAL A 170 10.26 -15.84 -8.01
C VAL A 170 10.41 -15.67 -9.53
N SER A 171 10.77 -16.73 -10.24
CA SER A 171 10.95 -16.70 -11.68
C SER A 171 9.65 -16.40 -12.43
N GLN A 172 8.53 -16.96 -12.00
CA GLN A 172 7.20 -16.65 -12.53
C GLN A 172 6.87 -15.16 -12.38
N THR A 173 7.14 -14.57 -11.20
CA THR A 173 6.90 -13.14 -10.99
C THR A 173 7.76 -12.27 -11.94
N LEU A 174 9.00 -12.67 -12.22
CA LEU A 174 9.90 -11.94 -13.11
C LEU A 174 9.45 -12.00 -14.57
N ILE A 175 8.84 -13.12 -15.01
CA ILE A 175 8.15 -13.18 -16.32
C ILE A 175 7.04 -12.13 -16.40
N GLN A 176 6.23 -11.97 -15.34
CA GLN A 176 5.18 -10.95 -15.31
C GLN A 176 5.74 -9.52 -15.27
N ARG A 177 6.92 -9.35 -14.66
CA ARG A 177 7.71 -8.12 -14.73
C ARG A 177 8.28 -7.85 -16.14
N GLY A 178 8.07 -8.76 -17.08
CA GLY A 178 8.49 -8.61 -18.48
C GLY A 178 9.88 -9.17 -18.78
N TRP A 179 10.46 -9.99 -17.89
CA TRP A 179 11.67 -10.73 -18.24
C TRP A 179 11.34 -11.82 -19.25
N GLU A 180 12.26 -12.06 -20.18
CA GLU A 180 12.14 -13.12 -21.17
C GLU A 180 13.00 -14.31 -20.76
N MET A 181 12.47 -15.52 -20.93
CA MET A 181 13.25 -16.74 -20.72
C MET A 181 14.43 -16.79 -21.69
N THR A 182 15.57 -17.24 -21.20
CA THR A 182 16.79 -17.41 -21.99
C THR A 182 17.10 -18.88 -22.20
N THR A 183 18.26 -19.21 -22.77
CA THR A 183 18.76 -20.59 -22.79
C THR A 183 19.32 -21.04 -21.45
N GLU A 184 19.66 -20.10 -20.56
CA GLU A 184 20.29 -20.38 -19.27
C GLU A 184 19.28 -20.33 -18.10
N TRP A 185 18.18 -19.61 -18.29
CA TRP A 185 17.09 -19.45 -17.32
C TRP A 185 15.74 -19.65 -18.03
N HIS A 186 15.13 -20.82 -17.86
CA HIS A 186 13.83 -21.13 -18.45
C HIS A 186 13.08 -22.25 -17.70
N ASN A 187 11.76 -22.26 -17.91
CA ASN A 187 10.86 -23.37 -17.64
C ASN A 187 9.80 -23.43 -18.74
N ARG A 188 9.65 -24.57 -19.40
CA ARG A 188 8.77 -24.78 -20.55
C ARG A 188 7.97 -26.07 -20.35
N GLY A 189 6.80 -26.09 -21.00
CA GLY A 189 5.93 -27.25 -21.03
C GLY A 189 5.52 -27.73 -19.64
N GLY A 190 5.15 -26.83 -18.73
CA GLY A 190 4.65 -27.19 -17.40
C GLY A 190 5.69 -27.83 -16.48
N GLY A 191 6.96 -27.43 -16.55
CA GLY A 191 8.04 -28.03 -15.78
C GLY A 191 8.68 -29.26 -16.42
N SER A 192 8.44 -29.53 -17.71
CA SER A 192 9.06 -30.67 -18.41
C SER A 192 10.44 -30.35 -19.03
N ASP A 193 10.72 -29.08 -19.32
CA ASP A 193 12.02 -28.59 -19.78
C ASP A 193 12.38 -27.33 -18.98
N TRP A 194 13.40 -27.41 -18.13
CA TRP A 194 13.81 -26.31 -17.23
C TRP A 194 15.32 -26.32 -16.97
N THR A 195 15.87 -25.18 -16.52
CA THR A 195 17.29 -25.07 -16.11
C THR A 195 17.44 -24.96 -14.60
N TYR A 196 18.58 -25.38 -14.06
CA TYR A 196 18.86 -25.21 -12.62
C TYR A 196 18.74 -23.75 -12.16
N ALA A 197 19.06 -22.77 -13.01
CA ALA A 197 18.85 -21.37 -12.67
C ALA A 197 17.37 -21.01 -12.44
N TRP A 198 16.42 -21.79 -12.96
CA TRP A 198 14.97 -21.57 -12.75
C TRP A 198 14.45 -22.07 -11.41
N ILE A 199 15.10 -23.09 -10.80
CA ILE A 199 14.55 -23.77 -9.61
C ILE A 199 15.50 -23.81 -8.41
N HIS A 200 16.78 -23.49 -8.58
CA HIS A 200 17.79 -23.73 -7.54
C HIS A 200 18.57 -22.45 -7.23
N VAL A 201 18.46 -21.99 -5.97
CA VAL A 201 18.87 -20.64 -5.54
C VAL A 201 20.35 -20.35 -5.82
N PRO A 202 21.31 -21.24 -5.51
CA PRO A 202 22.73 -20.98 -5.81
C PRO A 202 22.99 -20.78 -7.31
N THR A 203 22.33 -21.55 -8.17
CA THR A 203 22.49 -21.41 -9.63
C THR A 203 21.75 -20.21 -10.19
N PHE A 204 20.61 -19.83 -9.59
CA PHE A 204 19.89 -18.62 -9.93
C PHE A 204 20.71 -17.37 -9.59
N ASP A 205 21.23 -17.28 -8.37
CA ASP A 205 22.03 -16.14 -7.91
C ASP A 205 23.34 -16.00 -8.69
N LYS A 206 23.98 -17.13 -9.04
CA LYS A 206 25.13 -17.14 -9.95
C LYS A 206 24.76 -16.64 -11.35
N TRP A 207 23.59 -17.02 -11.87
CA TRP A 207 23.12 -16.56 -13.17
C TRP A 207 22.79 -15.07 -13.16
N LEU A 208 22.14 -14.55 -12.11
CA LEU A 208 21.91 -13.12 -11.90
C LEU A 208 23.24 -12.35 -11.86
N THR A 209 24.23 -12.87 -11.14
CA THR A 209 25.57 -12.28 -11.08
C THR A 209 26.23 -12.19 -12.45
N ALA A 210 26.19 -13.28 -13.22
CA ALA A 210 26.80 -13.33 -14.54
C ALA A 210 26.09 -12.43 -15.57
N ASN A 211 24.79 -12.16 -15.37
CA ASN A 211 23.95 -11.43 -16.31
C ASN A 211 23.52 -10.04 -15.81
N ALA A 212 24.07 -9.56 -14.68
CA ALA A 212 23.58 -8.37 -14.00
C ALA A 212 23.52 -7.13 -14.90
N SER A 213 24.56 -6.91 -15.73
CA SER A 213 24.63 -5.80 -16.68
C SER A 213 23.58 -5.90 -17.79
N THR A 214 23.32 -7.11 -18.28
CA THR A 214 22.36 -7.36 -19.38
C THR A 214 20.93 -7.22 -18.89
N LEU A 215 20.68 -7.67 -17.66
CA LEU A 215 19.38 -7.57 -17.00
C LEU A 215 19.11 -6.19 -16.41
N GLY A 216 20.12 -5.31 -16.36
CA GLY A 216 19.99 -3.98 -15.74
C GLY A 216 19.71 -4.04 -14.24
N ILE A 217 20.23 -5.06 -13.55
CA ILE A 217 20.05 -5.27 -12.10
C ILE A 217 21.31 -4.92 -11.34
N THR A 218 21.15 -4.52 -10.07
CA THR A 218 22.25 -4.16 -9.19
C THR A 218 22.19 -4.98 -7.91
N ARG A 219 23.30 -5.60 -7.52
CA ARG A 219 23.40 -6.29 -6.22
C ARG A 219 23.43 -5.25 -5.10
N LEU A 220 22.62 -5.47 -4.08
CA LEU A 220 22.57 -4.67 -2.85
C LEU A 220 22.85 -5.58 -1.67
N GLU A 221 23.51 -5.05 -0.65
CA GLU A 221 23.72 -5.75 0.61
C GLU A 221 22.69 -5.31 1.66
N LEU A 222 22.61 -6.00 2.81
CA LEU A 222 21.74 -5.58 3.92
C LEU A 222 21.99 -4.12 4.37
N ALA A 223 23.22 -3.63 4.24
CA ALA A 223 23.57 -2.24 4.53
C ALA A 223 22.92 -1.22 3.58
N ASP A 224 22.48 -1.65 2.40
CA ASP A 224 21.82 -0.84 1.37
C ASP A 224 20.28 -0.94 1.46
N ARG A 225 19.73 -1.38 2.60
CA ARG A 225 18.29 -1.58 2.81
C ARG A 225 17.43 -0.37 2.45
N ASP A 226 17.96 0.84 2.62
CA ASP A 226 17.30 2.10 2.29
C ASP A 226 17.10 2.30 0.78
N LYS A 227 17.81 1.55 -0.07
CA LYS A 227 17.71 1.58 -1.53
C LYS A 227 16.78 0.52 -2.11
N LEU A 228 16.26 -0.39 -1.28
CA LEU A 228 15.35 -1.44 -1.73
C LEU A 228 14.07 -0.84 -2.31
N LYS A 229 13.50 -1.56 -3.27
CA LYS A 229 12.24 -1.24 -3.92
C LYS A 229 11.32 -2.45 -3.90
N VAL A 230 10.02 -2.19 -3.97
CA VAL A 230 9.03 -3.24 -4.22
C VAL A 230 9.37 -3.96 -5.53
N GLY A 231 9.29 -5.29 -5.50
CA GLY A 231 9.64 -6.15 -6.63
C GLY A 231 11.11 -6.59 -6.68
N ASP A 232 11.99 -6.05 -5.81
CA ASP A 232 13.37 -6.51 -5.71
C ASP A 232 13.45 -7.97 -5.26
N ILE A 233 14.49 -8.68 -5.70
CA ILE A 233 14.72 -10.09 -5.34
C ILE A 233 15.50 -10.15 -4.04
N VAL A 234 15.06 -10.98 -3.10
CA VAL A 234 15.74 -11.28 -1.84
C VAL A 234 16.40 -12.65 -1.97
N ILE A 235 17.67 -12.76 -1.56
CA ILE A 235 18.43 -14.01 -1.53
C ILE A 235 18.94 -14.24 -0.12
N PHE A 236 18.70 -15.44 0.41
CA PHE A 236 19.07 -15.81 1.76
C PHE A 236 20.07 -16.95 1.78
N ASP A 237 21.08 -16.83 2.64
CA ASP A 237 21.92 -17.92 3.11
C ASP A 237 21.66 -18.10 4.62
N TRP A 238 20.91 -19.14 4.96
CA TRP A 238 20.45 -19.40 6.32
C TRP A 238 21.56 -19.87 7.24
N ASN A 239 22.55 -20.58 6.71
CA ASN A 239 23.55 -21.30 7.49
C ASN A 239 24.98 -20.76 7.29
N ARG A 240 25.14 -19.73 6.46
CA ARG A 240 26.37 -18.97 6.20
C ARG A 240 27.47 -19.82 5.58
N ASN A 241 27.08 -20.74 4.70
CA ASN A 241 28.01 -21.61 3.99
C ASN A 241 28.40 -21.06 2.60
N SER A 242 27.99 -19.83 2.27
CA SER A 242 28.15 -19.19 0.95
C SER A 242 27.40 -19.91 -0.19
N SER A 243 26.38 -20.69 0.14
CA SER A 243 25.46 -21.33 -0.78
C SER A 243 24.03 -20.93 -0.40
N PRO A 244 23.44 -19.94 -1.10
CA PRO A 244 22.11 -19.47 -0.78
C PRO A 244 21.06 -20.59 -0.76
N ASP A 245 20.17 -20.54 0.23
CA ASP A 245 19.16 -21.55 0.52
C ASP A 245 17.77 -21.16 0.03
N HIS A 246 17.45 -19.87 -0.01
CA HIS A 246 16.08 -19.40 -0.27
C HIS A 246 16.02 -18.06 -1.00
N THR A 247 14.91 -17.81 -1.67
CA THR A 247 14.64 -16.54 -2.34
C THR A 247 13.16 -16.14 -2.27
N GLN A 248 12.92 -14.83 -2.25
CA GLN A 248 11.59 -14.21 -2.22
C GLN A 248 11.62 -12.90 -3.02
N ILE A 249 10.45 -12.27 -3.22
CA ILE A 249 10.34 -10.91 -3.76
C ILE A 249 9.94 -9.94 -2.64
N VAL A 250 10.45 -8.71 -2.67
CA VAL A 250 9.99 -7.61 -1.79
C VAL A 250 8.55 -7.24 -2.16
N SER A 251 7.59 -7.53 -1.27
CA SER A 251 6.16 -7.29 -1.48
C SER A 251 5.67 -5.94 -0.96
N ALA A 252 6.34 -5.35 0.02
CA ALA A 252 6.06 -3.99 0.48
C ALA A 252 7.25 -3.36 1.20
N ILE A 253 7.28 -2.03 1.21
CA ILE A 253 8.21 -1.24 2.01
C ILE A 253 7.37 -0.23 2.80
N GLU A 254 7.29 -0.43 4.10
CA GLU A 254 6.45 0.35 5.00
C GLU A 254 7.32 1.32 5.80
N PRO A 255 7.14 2.64 5.64
CA PRO A 255 7.89 3.62 6.41
C PRO A 255 7.58 3.48 7.91
N LYS A 256 8.63 3.41 8.74
CA LYS A 256 8.50 3.41 10.21
C LYS A 256 9.58 4.30 10.83
N ALA A 257 9.25 4.89 11.98
CA ALA A 257 10.22 5.63 12.78
C ALA A 257 11.38 4.70 13.15
N GLY A 258 12.58 5.00 12.66
CA GLY A 258 13.79 4.18 12.86
C GLY A 258 14.19 3.29 11.67
N GLY A 259 13.45 3.29 10.56
CA GLY A 259 13.80 2.58 9.33
C GLY A 259 12.61 1.92 8.66
N ASN A 260 12.70 1.66 7.36
CA ASN A 260 11.61 1.04 6.60
C ASN A 260 11.45 -0.44 6.97
N VAL A 261 10.23 -0.90 7.24
CA VAL A 261 9.90 -2.33 7.38
C VAL A 261 9.78 -2.94 5.98
N VAL A 262 10.53 -4.01 5.71
CA VAL A 262 10.53 -4.68 4.40
C VAL A 262 9.70 -5.96 4.53
N LYS A 263 8.67 -6.08 3.69
CA LYS A 263 7.82 -7.27 3.57
C LYS A 263 8.16 -8.05 2.32
N MET A 264 7.94 -9.35 2.36
CA MET A 264 8.31 -10.28 1.29
C MET A 264 7.17 -11.23 0.98
N VAL A 265 7.17 -11.75 -0.24
CA VAL A 265 6.25 -12.78 -0.76
C VAL A 265 7.05 -13.93 -1.35
N GLY A 266 6.64 -15.18 -1.10
CA GLY A 266 7.33 -16.36 -1.63
C GLY A 266 6.68 -17.69 -1.26
N HIS A 267 7.19 -18.77 -1.87
CA HIS A 267 6.77 -20.17 -1.66
C HIS A 267 7.68 -20.93 -0.68
N ASN A 268 7.42 -22.23 -0.48
CA ASN A 268 8.06 -23.19 0.45
C ASN A 268 7.75 -22.95 1.93
N LEU A 269 7.75 -21.70 2.35
CA LEU A 269 6.94 -21.24 3.46
C LEU A 269 6.00 -20.19 2.87
N ASP A 270 4.81 -20.58 2.46
CA ASP A 270 3.93 -19.70 1.68
C ASP A 270 3.55 -18.46 2.49
N ASN A 271 3.87 -17.28 1.95
CA ASN A 271 3.61 -15.99 2.57
C ASN A 271 3.48 -14.87 1.53
N ASP A 272 2.72 -13.83 1.86
CA ASP A 272 2.43 -12.64 1.05
C ASP A 272 3.10 -11.35 1.59
N TYR A 273 3.29 -11.26 2.91
CA TYR A 273 3.90 -10.11 3.58
C TYR A 273 4.79 -10.52 4.77
N ARG A 274 5.65 -11.53 4.60
CA ARG A 274 6.62 -11.95 5.63
C ARG A 274 7.62 -10.84 5.94
N ASP A 275 7.88 -10.63 7.22
CA ASP A 275 8.76 -9.56 7.69
C ASP A 275 10.24 -9.97 7.57
N LEU A 276 11.04 -9.15 6.88
CA LEU A 276 12.47 -9.42 6.69
C LEU A 276 13.24 -9.46 8.02
N ASP A 277 12.96 -8.54 8.93
CA ASP A 277 13.69 -8.46 10.20
C ASP A 277 13.34 -9.67 11.08
N ALA A 278 12.06 -10.05 11.16
CA ALA A 278 11.66 -11.26 11.85
C ALA A 278 12.33 -12.51 11.24
N THR A 279 12.41 -12.57 9.91
CA THR A 279 13.05 -13.67 9.19
C THR A 279 14.51 -13.84 9.60
N ILE A 280 15.31 -12.77 9.58
CA ILE A 280 16.77 -12.87 9.83
C ILE A 280 17.18 -12.78 11.30
N THR A 281 16.29 -12.33 12.19
CA THR A 281 16.59 -12.19 13.64
C THR A 281 15.93 -13.25 14.50
N THR A 282 14.77 -13.77 14.09
CA THR A 282 13.96 -14.69 14.89
C THR A 282 13.86 -16.08 14.25
N GLU A 283 13.51 -16.14 12.96
CA GLU A 283 13.27 -17.42 12.28
C GLU A 283 14.59 -18.10 11.86
N HIS A 284 15.53 -17.32 11.33
CA HIS A 284 16.88 -17.74 10.97
C HIS A 284 17.92 -16.78 11.56
N PRO A 285 18.15 -16.82 12.89
CA PRO A 285 19.03 -15.86 13.56
C PRO A 285 20.44 -15.85 12.98
N GLY A 286 20.86 -14.70 12.44
CA GLY A 286 22.20 -14.51 11.89
C GLY A 286 22.37 -14.93 10.44
N ALA A 287 21.27 -15.21 9.72
CA ALA A 287 21.29 -15.43 8.28
C ALA A 287 21.96 -14.28 7.53
N GLU A 288 22.66 -14.62 6.44
CA GLU A 288 23.16 -13.64 5.49
C GLU A 288 22.11 -13.39 4.40
N VAL A 289 21.94 -12.12 4.03
CA VAL A 289 20.95 -11.70 3.04
C VAL A 289 21.56 -10.66 2.12
N HIS A 290 21.33 -10.85 0.82
CA HIS A 290 21.59 -9.85 -0.21
C HIS A 290 20.39 -9.75 -1.14
N PHE A 291 20.40 -8.72 -1.98
CA PHE A 291 19.29 -8.40 -2.85
C PHE A 291 19.77 -8.13 -4.27
N TRP A 292 18.85 -8.28 -5.22
CA TRP A 292 19.00 -7.75 -6.55
C TRP A 292 17.95 -6.67 -6.77
N SER A 293 18.42 -5.42 -6.88
CA SER A 293 17.55 -4.32 -7.28
C SER A 293 17.22 -4.44 -8.74
N VAL A 294 15.93 -4.62 -9.02
CA VAL A 294 15.41 -4.75 -10.38
C VAL A 294 14.85 -3.39 -10.80
N SER A 295 15.14 -2.99 -12.04
CA SER A 295 14.68 -1.71 -12.61
C SER A 295 13.22 -1.72 -13.03
#